data_AF-A0A520BB18-F1
#
_entry.id   AF-A0A520BB18-F1
#
_cell.length_a   1.000
_cell.length_b   1.000
_cell.length_c   1.000
_cell.angle_alpha   90.00
_cell.angle_beta   90.00
_cell.angle_gamma   90.00
#
_symmetry.space_group_name_H-M   'P 1'
#
loop_
_entity.id
_entity.type
_entity.pdbx_description
1 polymer ?
#
loop_
_entity_poly.entity_id
_entity_poly.type
_entity_poly.pdbx_seq_one_letter_code
_entity_poly.pdbx_strand_id
1 'polypeptide(L)' 'MSTENKNSFDWVWYVVGMIAGMLAVIAVTPSFGYVLLGGIVGFIMGALFLHNVVKDRQY' A
#
# COMPACT_ATOMS: atom_id res chain seq x y z
N MET A 1 -5.54 30.61 11.62
CA MET A 1 -5.70 29.23 11.10
C MET A 1 -4.31 28.69 10.85
N SER A 2 -3.84 27.83 11.74
CA SER A 2 -2.65 27.01 11.50
C SER A 2 -2.85 26.25 10.21
N THR A 3 -1.92 26.41 9.27
CA THR A 3 -1.84 25.64 8.03
C THR A 3 -1.58 24.18 8.40
N GLU A 4 -2.67 23.47 8.69
CA GLU A 4 -2.71 22.02 8.72
C GLU A 4 -2.23 21.56 7.33
N ASN A 5 -0.98 21.12 7.26
CA ASN A 5 -0.42 20.51 6.07
C ASN A 5 -1.20 19.22 5.83
N LYS A 6 -2.29 19.35 5.06
CA LYS A 6 -3.22 18.30 4.60
C LYS A 6 -2.57 17.25 3.69
N ASN A 7 -1.25 17.13 3.71
CA ASN A 7 -0.53 16.06 3.03
C ASN A 7 -0.44 14.86 3.97
N SER A 8 -1.57 14.24 4.28
CA SER A 8 -1.54 12.88 4.79
C SER A 8 -0.95 12.01 3.68
N PHE A 9 0.28 11.55 3.87
CA PHE A 9 0.97 10.65 2.94
C PHE A 9 0.46 9.21 2.99
N ASP A 10 -0.67 8.98 3.66
CA ASP A 10 -1.31 7.68 3.80
C ASP A 10 -1.60 7.04 2.43
N TRP A 11 -2.05 7.85 1.47
CA TRP A 11 -2.31 7.42 0.09
C TRP A 11 -1.06 6.84 -0.60
N VAL A 12 0.13 7.34 -0.29
CA VAL A 12 1.39 6.85 -0.87
C VAL A 12 1.64 5.42 -0.42
N TRP A 13 1.44 5.11 0.86
CA TRP A 13 1.64 3.78 1.40
C TRP A 13 0.63 2.76 0.87
N TYR A 14 -0.63 3.17 0.63
CA TYR A 14 -1.60 2.32 -0.06
C TYR A 14 -1.14 1.98 -1.50
N VAL A 15 -0.64 2.97 -2.26
CA VAL A 15 -0.13 2.78 -3.63
C VAL A 15 1.15 1.93 -3.64
N VAL A 16 2.06 2.16 -2.70
CA VAL A 16 3.29 1.38 -2.54
C VAL A 16 2.98 -0.07 -2.21
N GLY A 17 2.04 -0.34 -1.30
CA GLY A 17 1.61 -1.70 -0.98
C GLY A 17 1.01 -2.43 -2.19
N MET A 18 0.17 -1.74 -2.96
CA MET A 18 -0.43 -2.30 -4.18
C MET A 18 0.64 -2.65 -5.23
N ILE A 19 1.54 -1.71 -5.54
CA ILE A 19 2.60 -1.93 -6.54
C ILE A 19 3.56 -3.03 -6.06
N ALA A 20 3.94 -3.04 -4.78
CA ALA A 20 4.80 -4.07 -4.22
C ALA A 20 4.16 -5.46 -4.32
N GLY A 21 2.86 -5.59 -4.04
CA GLY A 21 2.14 -6.85 -4.21
C GLY A 21 2.06 -7.31 -5.66
N MET A 22 1.82 -6.39 -6.61
CA MET A 22 1.84 -6.72 -8.04
C MET A 22 3.24 -7.19 -8.47
N LEU A 23 4.30 -6.46 -8.08
CA LEU A 23 5.68 -6.80 -8.42
C LEU A 23 6.12 -8.14 -7.80
N ALA A 24 5.72 -8.43 -6.57
CA ALA A 24 6.01 -9.69 -5.91
C ALA A 24 5.40 -10.87 -6.68
N VAL A 25 4.16 -10.72 -7.16
CA VAL A 25 3.51 -11.79 -7.93
C VAL A 25 4.07 -11.90 -9.35
N ILE A 26 4.40 -10.78 -10.00
CA ILE A 26 5.09 -10.80 -11.30
C ILE A 26 6.44 -11.54 -11.22
N ALA A 27 7.16 -11.39 -10.11
CA ALA A 27 8.45 -12.06 -9.92
C ALA A 27 8.33 -13.59 -9.78
N VAL A 28 7.17 -14.10 -9.35
CA VAL A 28 6.95 -15.53 -9.06
C VAL A 28 6.14 -16.22 -10.17
N THR A 29 5.31 -15.49 -10.91
CA THR A 29 4.49 -16.07 -11.99
C THR A 29 4.32 -15.13 -13.19
N PRO A 30 4.44 -15.64 -14.43
CA PRO A 30 4.13 -14.88 -15.63
C PRO A 30 2.62 -14.78 -15.90
N SER A 31 1.76 -15.40 -15.07
CA SER A 31 0.32 -15.41 -15.27
C SER A 31 -0.34 -14.10 -14.86
N PHE A 32 -0.86 -13.37 -15.84
CA PHE A 32 -1.45 -12.05 -15.67
C PHE A 32 -2.64 -12.01 -14.69
N GLY A 33 -3.41 -13.09 -14.60
CA GLY A 33 -4.54 -13.17 -13.65
C GLY A 33 -4.10 -13.12 -12.19
N TYR A 34 -2.94 -13.71 -11.88
CA TYR A 34 -2.39 -13.67 -10.52
C TYR A 34 -1.78 -12.31 -10.19
N VAL A 35 -1.29 -11.55 -11.18
CA VAL A 35 -0.78 -10.19 -10.96
C VAL A 35 -1.87 -9.26 -10.40
N LEU A 36 -3.10 -9.38 -10.91
CA LEU A 36 -4.25 -8.64 -10.38
C LEU A 36 -4.59 -9.05 -8.94
N LEU A 37 -4.59 -10.35 -8.65
CA LEU A 37 -4.74 -10.87 -7.28
C LEU A 37 -3.62 -10.36 -6.35
N GLY A 38 -2.38 -10.32 -6.84
CA GLY A 38 -1.22 -9.78 -6.13
C GLY A 38 -1.36 -8.30 -5.79
N GLY A 39 -1.93 -7.49 -6.70
CA GLY A 39 -2.24 -6.10 -6.43
C GLY A 39 -3.30 -5.92 -5.34
N ILE A 40 -4.36 -6.73 -5.36
CA ILE A 40 -5.41 -6.70 -4.33
C ILE A 40 -4.84 -7.09 -2.96
N VAL A 41 -4.07 -8.18 -2.90
CA VAL A 41 -3.42 -8.63 -1.66
C VAL A 41 -2.41 -7.61 -1.17
N GLY A 42 -1.60 -7.03 -2.08
CA GLY A 42 -0.65 -5.96 -1.77
C GLY A 42 -1.32 -4.71 -1.24
N PHE A 43 -2.47 -4.34 -1.78
CA PHE A 43 -3.26 -3.21 -1.30
C PHE A 43 -3.79 -3.44 0.12
N ILE A 44 -4.32 -4.65 0.40
CA ILE A 44 -4.77 -5.03 1.75
C ILE A 44 -3.59 -5.01 2.73
N MET A 45 -2.44 -5.55 2.34
CA MET A 45 -1.23 -5.52 3.17
C MET A 45 -0.72 -4.09 3.40
N GLY A 46 -0.74 -3.23 2.38
CA GLY A 46 -0.41 -1.81 2.50
C GLY A 46 -1.34 -1.06 3.46
N ALA A 47 -2.63 -1.40 3.43
CA ALA A 47 -3.62 -0.85 4.37
C ALA A 47 -3.38 -1.30 5.82
N LEU A 48 -3.08 -2.58 6.02
CA LEU A 48 -2.72 -3.12 7.34
C LEU A 48 -1.41 -2.53 7.85
N PHE A 49 -0.42 -2.34 6.98
CA PHE A 49 0.84 -1.67 7.29
C PHE A 49 0.60 -0.24 7.74
N LEU A 50 -0.24 0.51 7.01
CA LEU A 50 -0.58 1.87 7.40
C LEU A 50 -1.27 1.91 8.77
N HIS A 51 -2.23 1.01 9.00
CA HIS A 51 -2.99 0.93 10.24
C HIS A 51 -2.14 0.57 11.46
N ASN A 52 -1.21 -0.37 11.31
CA ASN A 52 -0.46 -0.93 12.43
C ASN A 52 0.94 -0.31 12.62
N VAL A 53 1.51 0.31 11.58
CA VAL A 53 2.90 0.82 11.61
C VAL A 53 2.94 2.34 11.53
N VAL A 54 2.07 2.94 10.69
CA VAL A 54 2.08 4.38 10.44
C VAL A 54 1.13 5.12 11.38
N LYS A 55 0.00 4.49 11.78
CA LYS A 55 -1.05 5.14 12.57
C LYS A 55 -0.69 5.40 14.05
N ASP A 56 0.23 4.63 14.63
CA ASP A 56 0.79 4.92 15.98
C ASP A 56 1.77 6.12 15.98
N ARG A 57 1.96 6.79 14.84
CA ARG A 57 2.82 7.98 14.69
C ARG A 57 2.00 9.27 14.67
N GLN A 58 0.84 9.27 15.35
CA GLN A 58 0.12 10.51 15.69
C GLN A 58 0.96 11.27 16.73
N TYR A 59 1.49 12.44 16.33
CA TYR A 59 2.07 13.44 17.24
C TYR A 59 0.98 14.14 18.05
#